data_AF-A0A2V5MHX4-F1
#
_entry.id   AF-A0A2V5MHX4-F1
#
_cell.length_a   1.000
_cell.length_b   1.000
_cell.length_c   1.000
_cell.angle_alpha   90.00
_cell.angle_beta   90.00
_cell.angle_gamma   90.00
#
_symmetry.space_group_name_H-M   'P 1'
#
loop_
_entity.id
_entity.type
_entity.pdbx_description
1 polymer ?
#
loop_
_entity_poly.entity_id
_entity_poly.type
_entity_poly.pdbx_seq_one_letter_code
_entity_poly.pdbx_strand_id
1 'polypeptide(L)'
;MNAIDFQQLVDRQYMPLYRFALSLAKSEADAADLTQQTFFLWASKGHQLRDGSKAKSWLFTTLYREFLTRRRREVRFPKVELDDAREDEIAISP
;
A
#
# COMPACT_ATOMS: atom_id res chain seq x y z
N MET A 1 2.25 -15.16 -16.23
CA MET A 1 2.86 -13.85 -16.53
C MET A 1 4.34 -14.09 -16.67
N ASN A 2 4.98 -13.68 -17.77
CA ASN A 2 6.42 -13.89 -17.96
C ASN A 2 7.20 -12.75 -17.30
N ALA A 3 8.44 -13.00 -16.85
CA ALA A 3 9.25 -12.02 -16.12
C ALA A 3 9.47 -10.71 -16.91
N ILE A 4 9.62 -10.83 -18.23
CA ILE A 4 9.78 -9.69 -19.16
C ILE A 4 8.53 -8.81 -19.19
N ASP A 5 7.34 -9.40 -19.15
CA ASP A 5 6.05 -8.69 -19.22
C ASP A 5 5.77 -7.91 -17.91
N PHE A 6 6.18 -8.49 -16.77
CA PHE A 6 6.13 -7.81 -15.48
C PHE A 6 7.06 -6.60 -15.43
N GLN A 7 8.33 -6.77 -15.85
CA GLN A 7 9.32 -5.69 -15.83
C GLN A 7 8.87 -4.50 -16.70
N GLN A 8 8.39 -4.77 -17.92
CA GLN A 8 7.88 -3.72 -18.81
C GLN A 8 6.72 -2.94 -18.20
N LEU A 9 5.82 -3.64 -17.48
CA LEU A 9 4.73 -2.97 -16.80
C LEU A 9 5.22 -2.10 -15.64
N VAL A 10 6.18 -2.58 -14.84
CA VAL A 10 6.82 -1.80 -13.77
C VAL A 10 7.48 -0.56 -14.36
N ASP A 11 8.34 -0.71 -15.37
CA ASP A 11 9.06 0.40 -15.99
C ASP A 11 8.09 1.48 -16.50
N ARG A 12 6.97 1.05 -17.11
CA ARG A 12 5.98 1.97 -17.68
C ARG A 12 5.08 2.62 -16.63
N GLN A 13 4.72 1.90 -15.56
CA GLN A 13 3.68 2.35 -14.61
C GLN A 13 4.23 2.81 -13.26
N TYR A 14 5.47 2.52 -12.90
CA TYR A 14 6.02 2.85 -11.58
C TYR A 14 5.85 4.33 -11.24
N MET A 15 6.37 5.24 -12.07
CA MET A 15 6.33 6.67 -11.76
C MET A 15 4.89 7.25 -11.76
N PRO A 16 4.01 6.93 -12.73
CA PRO A 16 2.61 7.32 -12.66
C PRO A 16 1.87 6.81 -11.42
N LEU A 17 2.12 5.55 -11.04
CA LEU A 17 1.48 4.90 -9.91
C LEU A 17 1.97 5.49 -8.58
N TYR A 18 3.27 5.73 -8.46
CA TYR A 18 3.88 6.38 -7.29
C TYR A 18 3.38 7.80 -7.09
N ARG A 19 3.33 8.61 -8.16
CA ARG A 19 2.79 9.98 -8.09
C ARG A 19 1.32 10.00 -7.65
N PHE A 20 0.54 9.02 -8.10
CA PHE A 20 -0.84 8.86 -7.65
C PHE A 20 -0.91 8.45 -6.17
N ALA A 21 -0.06 7.52 -5.72
CA ALA A 21 0.04 7.15 -4.32
C ALA A 21 0.42 8.35 -3.43
N LEU A 22 1.40 9.15 -3.87
CA LEU A 22 1.85 10.35 -3.17
C LEU A 22 0.77 11.42 -3.09
N SER A 23 -0.03 11.60 -4.15
CA SER A 23 -1.13 12.55 -4.13
C SER A 23 -2.25 12.16 -3.14
N LEU A 24 -2.40 10.86 -2.86
CA LEU A 24 -3.34 10.33 -1.86
C LEU A 24 -2.78 10.37 -0.44
N ALA A 25 -1.58 9.79 -0.24
CA ALA A 25 -1.01 9.53 1.07
C ALA A 25 -0.31 10.76 1.68
N LYS A 26 0.15 11.71 0.86
CA LYS A 26 0.92 12.91 1.29
C LYS A 26 2.18 12.58 2.12
N SER A 27 2.70 11.36 1.95
CA SER A 27 3.86 10.81 2.64
C SER A 27 4.62 9.96 1.63
N GLU A 28 5.93 10.19 1.49
CA GLU A 28 6.78 9.45 0.55
C GLU A 28 6.88 7.97 0.93
N ALA A 29 7.03 7.68 2.22
CA ALA A 29 7.10 6.32 2.75
C ALA A 29 5.82 5.55 2.45
N ASP A 30 4.65 6.13 2.76
CA ASP A 30 3.36 5.47 2.50
C ASP A 30 3.08 5.32 1.00
N ALA A 31 3.50 6.29 0.18
CA ALA A 31 3.39 6.23 -1.27
C ALA A 31 4.25 5.10 -1.85
N ALA A 32 5.49 4.96 -1.40
CA ALA A 32 6.39 3.88 -1.80
C ALA A 32 5.81 2.51 -1.43
N ASP A 33 5.33 2.36 -0.19
CA ASP A 33 4.72 1.13 0.30
C ASP A 33 3.45 0.76 -0.47
N LEU A 34 2.58 1.73 -0.78
CA LEU A 34 1.37 1.50 -1.58
C LEU A 34 1.71 1.05 -3.00
N THR A 35 2.72 1.67 -3.60
CA THR A 35 3.20 1.34 -4.95
C THR A 35 3.76 -0.09 -4.98
N GLN A 36 4.63 -0.42 -4.03
CA GLN A 36 5.22 -1.75 -3.89
C GLN A 36 4.16 -2.82 -3.63
N GLN A 37 3.24 -2.58 -2.68
CA GLN A 37 2.12 -3.49 -2.40
C GLN A 37 1.26 -3.73 -3.64
N THR A 38 1.02 -2.70 -4.45
CA THR A 38 0.21 -2.82 -5.67
C THR A 38 0.89 -3.72 -6.71
N PHE A 39 2.21 -3.55 -6.94
CA PHE A 39 2.94 -4.42 -7.86
C PHE A 39 3.10 -5.85 -7.32
N PHE A 40 3.23 -6.02 -6.00
CA PHE A 40 3.20 -7.34 -5.36
C PHE A 40 1.87 -8.06 -5.61
N LEU A 41 0.74 -7.35 -5.43
CA LEU A 41 -0.58 -7.88 -5.71
C LEU A 41 -0.77 -8.19 -7.21
N TRP A 42 -0.21 -7.37 -8.10
CA TRP A 42 -0.21 -7.64 -9.53
C TRP A 42 0.59 -8.90 -9.87
N ALA A 43 1.80 -9.07 -9.33
CA ALA A 43 2.58 -10.29 -9.54
C ALA A 43 1.82 -11.54 -9.06
N SER A 44 1.10 -11.42 -7.94
CA SER A 44 0.36 -12.52 -7.33
C SER A 44 -0.96 -12.86 -8.06
N LYS A 45 -1.71 -11.84 -8.52
CA LYS A 45 -3.10 -12.00 -8.99
C LYS A 45 -3.35 -11.49 -10.42
N GLY A 46 -2.42 -10.74 -11.00
CA GLY A 46 -2.58 -10.10 -12.31
C GLY A 46 -2.78 -11.09 -13.46
N HIS A 47 -2.29 -12.32 -13.31
CA HIS A 47 -2.54 -13.42 -14.26
C HIS A 47 -4.03 -13.79 -14.39
N GLN A 48 -4.87 -13.41 -13.42
CA GLN A 48 -6.32 -13.66 -13.45
C GLN A 48 -7.06 -12.63 -14.34
N LEU A 49 -6.39 -11.54 -14.73
CA LEU A 49 -6.97 -10.54 -15.61
C LEU A 49 -7.05 -11.10 -17.04
N ARG A 50 -8.28 -11.32 -17.54
CA ARG A 50 -8.52 -11.90 -18.87
C ARG A 50 -8.04 -10.99 -20.01
N ASP A 51 -8.13 -9.68 -19.82
CA ASP A 51 -7.74 -8.67 -20.80
C ASP A 51 -6.53 -7.89 -20.29
N GLY A 52 -5.35 -8.24 -20.81
CA GLY A 52 -4.08 -7.62 -20.42
C GLY A 52 -4.01 -6.12 -20.69
N SER A 53 -4.80 -5.59 -21.64
CA SER A 53 -4.83 -4.14 -21.92
C SER A 53 -5.35 -3.32 -20.74
N LYS A 54 -6.08 -3.95 -19.81
CA LYS A 54 -6.64 -3.33 -18.60
C LYS A 54 -5.68 -3.32 -17.41
N ALA A 55 -4.43 -3.78 -17.57
CA ALA A 55 -3.43 -3.82 -16.50
C ALA A 55 -3.28 -2.46 -15.79
N LYS A 56 -3.19 -1.36 -16.56
CA LYS A 56 -3.13 0.00 -16.00
C LYS A 56 -4.33 0.30 -15.10
N SER A 57 -5.55 0.17 -15.61
CA SER A 57 -6.76 0.47 -14.83
C SER A 57 -6.87 -0.42 -13.59
N TRP A 58 -6.44 -1.68 -13.69
CA TRP A 58 -6.37 -2.60 -12.56
C TRP A 58 -5.41 -2.10 -11.47
N LEU A 59 -4.18 -1.71 -11.84
CA LEU A 59 -3.17 -1.23 -10.89
C LEU A 59 -3.67 -0.02 -10.09
N PHE A 60 -4.20 1.00 -10.79
CA PHE A 60 -4.69 2.21 -10.13
C PHE A 60 -5.90 1.94 -9.22
N THR A 61 -6.80 1.05 -9.65
CA THR A 61 -7.96 0.65 -8.83
C THR A 61 -7.52 -0.11 -7.58
N THR A 62 -6.59 -1.05 -7.73
CA THR A 62 -6.02 -1.82 -6.62
C THR A 62 -5.33 -0.89 -5.63
N LEU A 63 -4.48 0.02 -6.10
CA LEU A 63 -3.80 0.98 -5.24
C LEU A 63 -4.78 1.81 -4.42
N TYR A 64 -5.82 2.34 -5.04
CA TYR A 64 -6.81 3.15 -4.33
C TYR A 64 -7.57 2.34 -3.27
N ARG A 65 -7.88 1.06 -3.55
CA ARG A 65 -8.51 0.16 -2.57
C ARG A 65 -7.58 -0.15 -1.39
N GLU A 66 -6.30 -0.38 -1.65
CA GLU A 66 -5.29 -0.55 -0.60
C GLU A 66 -5.17 0.70 0.26
N PHE A 67 -5.10 1.89 -0.35
CA PHE A 67 -5.10 3.17 0.36
C PHE A 67 -6.32 3.31 1.28
N LEU A 68 -7.54 3.11 0.76
CA LEU A 68 -8.75 3.19 1.57
C LEU A 68 -8.77 2.17 2.72
N THR A 69 -8.18 0.99 2.51
CA THR A 69 -8.09 -0.04 3.54
C THR A 69 -7.14 0.37 4.65
N ARG A 70 -5.97 0.93 4.32
CA ARG A 70 -5.03 1.51 5.29
C ARG A 70 -5.67 2.66 6.06
N ARG A 71 -6.32 3.61 5.37
CA ARG A 71 -7.01 4.75 6.00
C ARG A 71 -8.12 4.32 6.95
N ARG A 72 -8.95 3.33 6.58
CA ARG A 72 -9.97 2.78 7.49
C ARG A 72 -9.35 2.16 8.74
N ARG A 73 -8.20 1.49 8.60
CA ARG A 73 -7.48 0.89 9.73
C ARG A 73 -6.90 1.95 10.66
N GLU A 74 -6.29 3.00 10.11
CA GLU A 74 -5.77 4.15 10.88
C GLU A 74 -6.86 4.86 11.67
N VAL A 75 -8.04 5.06 11.07
CA VAL A 75 -9.18 5.69 11.76
C VAL A 75 -9.72 4.77 12.86
N ARG A 76 -9.79 3.45 12.61
CA ARG A 76 -10.28 2.48 13.60
C ARG A 76 -9.30 2.24 14.75
N PHE A 77 -8.00 2.36 14.48
CA PHE A 77 -6.92 2.15 15.42
C PHE A 77 -5.95 3.33 15.36
N PRO A 78 -6.32 4.49 15.95
CA PRO A 78 -5.42 5.62 16.04
C PRO A 78 -4.11 5.20 16.71
N LYS A 79 -2.97 5.60 16.14
CA LYS A 79 -1.68 5.41 16.80
C LYS A 79 -1.67 6.33 18.02
N VAL A 80 -1.74 5.76 19.22
CA VAL A 80 -1.51 6.48 20.48
C VAL A 80 -0.02 6.42 20.72
N GLU A 81 0.62 7.59 20.92
CA GLU A 81 2.02 7.63 21.33
C GLU A 81 2.13 7.07 22.75
N LEU A 82 3.14 6.22 22.98
CA LEU A 82 3.33 5.50 24.24
C LEU A 82 3.78 6.39 25.41
N ASP A 83 3.71 7.72 25.27
CA ASP A 83 4.18 8.69 26.25
C ASP A 83 3.21 8.90 27.43
N ASP A 84 1.99 8.35 27.33
CA ASP A 84 0.97 8.40 28.41
C ASP A 84 0.99 7.18 29.35
N ALA A 85 1.97 6.28 29.20
CA ALA A 85 2.25 5.28 30.24
C ALA A 85 2.99 5.98 31.38
N ARG A 86 2.22 6.65 32.26
CA ARG A 86 2.71 7.05 33.58
C ARG A 86 3.35 5.81 34.21
N GLU A 87 4.57 5.97 34.70
CA GLU A 87 5.34 4.95 35.43
C GLU A 87 4.69 4.52 36.77
N ASP A 88 3.49 5.01 37.05
CA ASP A 88 2.74 4.71 38.27
C ASP A 88 1.94 3.42 38.08
N GLU A 89 2.28 2.38 38.84
CA GLU A 89 1.69 1.02 38.91
C GLU A 89 2.33 -0.08 38.03
N ILE A 90 3.65 -0.27 38.17
CA ILE A 90 4.18 -1.64 38.28
C ILE A 90 4.70 -1.84 39.72
N ALA A 91 3.79 -1.70 40.68
CA ALA A 91 4.03 -2.21 42.04
C ALA A 91 3.78 -3.72 42.01
N ILE A 92 4.81 -4.49 41.68
CA ILE A 92 4.84 -5.93 42.00
C ILE A 92 4.89 -6.00 43.53
N SER A 93 3.75 -6.25 44.17
CA SER A 93 3.75 -6.66 45.58
C SER A 93 4.37 -8.06 45.71
N PRO A 94 5.21 -8.30 46.74
CA PRO A 94 5.83 -9.61 47.00
C PRO A 94 4.85 -10.75 47.19
#